data_AF-A0A174PFV1-F1
#
_entry.id   AF-A0A174PFV1-F1
#
_cell.length_a   1.000
_cell.length_b   1.000
_cell.length_c   1.000
_cell.angle_alpha   90.00
_cell.angle_beta   90.00
_cell.angle_gamma   90.00
#
_symmetry.space_group_name_H-M   'P 1'
#
loop_
_entity.id
_entity.type
_entity.pdbx_description
1 polymer ?
#
loop_
_entity_poly.entity_id
_entity_poly.type
_entity_poly.pdbx_seq_one_letter_code
_entity_poly.pdbx_strand_id
1 'polypeptide(L)'
;MKRYELTHLENKIEATAKGKEESKFELSDNMAIEALAYLKTLRIKSTEDALLFMASANFINKYIKIGGKKKLYHFKEDVFFAADILAEGKIPKVTYGFHHDKSVGRVLVVQIGEIQFSFHDDRKLDKYQNLSADQNLTWREVRLQPHSKFVYEETKKYVWSRYNEKKKEEVSDAAEKLIDSQKTFRKIMFSRSEVSRQHAKQLTAHQVDKG
;
A
#
# COMPACT_ATOMS: atom_id res chain seq x y z
N MET A 1 -0.08 -16.40 -12.46
CA MET A 1 0.85 -15.32 -12.87
C MET A 1 2.02 -15.90 -13.66
N LYS A 2 2.25 -15.44 -14.90
CA LYS A 2 3.46 -15.84 -15.65
C LYS A 2 4.66 -15.15 -15.00
N ARG A 3 5.64 -15.94 -14.55
CA ARG A 3 6.82 -15.49 -13.77
C ARG A 3 7.57 -14.33 -14.44
N TYR A 4 7.59 -14.30 -15.77
CA TYR A 4 8.36 -13.36 -16.60
C TYR A 4 7.92 -11.89 -16.49
N GLU A 5 6.62 -11.61 -16.33
CA GLU A 5 6.12 -10.24 -16.44
C GLU A 5 6.29 -9.45 -15.14
N LEU A 6 6.17 -10.11 -13.98
CA LEU A 6 6.48 -9.49 -12.69
C LEU A 6 7.98 -9.13 -12.64
N THR A 7 8.84 -10.01 -13.15
CA THR A 7 10.28 -9.77 -13.28
C THR A 7 10.61 -8.54 -14.14
N HIS A 8 9.82 -8.26 -15.17
CA HIS A 8 9.99 -7.02 -15.95
C HIS A 8 9.68 -5.76 -15.14
N LEU A 9 8.60 -5.78 -14.34
CA LEU A 9 8.26 -4.67 -13.45
C LEU A 9 9.33 -4.50 -12.34
N GLU A 10 9.77 -5.61 -11.75
CA GLU A 10 10.84 -5.67 -10.73
C GLU A 10 12.10 -4.98 -11.26
N ASN A 11 12.57 -5.38 -12.45
CA ASN A 11 13.76 -4.81 -13.08
C ASN A 11 13.63 -3.30 -13.36
N LYS A 12 12.46 -2.84 -13.82
CA LYS A 12 12.19 -1.42 -14.03
C LYS A 12 12.25 -0.62 -12.73
N ILE A 13 11.61 -1.11 -11.68
CA ILE A 13 11.59 -0.44 -10.37
C ILE A 13 13.00 -0.41 -9.77
N GLU A 14 13.75 -1.50 -9.86
CA GLU A 14 15.12 -1.56 -9.34
C GLU A 14 16.07 -0.61 -10.10
N ALA A 15 15.96 -0.54 -11.43
CA ALA A 15 16.75 0.39 -12.24
C ALA A 15 16.47 1.85 -11.86
N THR A 16 15.20 2.19 -11.63
CA THR A 16 14.81 3.54 -11.21
C THR A 16 15.25 3.85 -9.78
N ALA A 17 15.20 2.89 -8.87
CA ALA A 17 15.67 3.05 -7.49
C ALA A 17 17.19 3.30 -7.37
N LYS A 18 17.95 3.00 -8.43
CA LYS A 18 19.37 3.33 -8.57
C LYS A 18 19.61 4.70 -9.23
N GLY A 19 18.56 5.36 -9.72
CA GLY A 19 18.59 6.63 -10.42
C GLY A 19 18.49 7.86 -9.51
N LYS A 20 18.38 9.05 -10.10
CA LYS A 20 18.17 10.31 -9.36
C LYS A 20 16.77 10.36 -8.72
N GLU A 21 16.69 10.90 -7.51
CA GLU A 21 15.41 11.10 -6.81
C GLU A 21 14.43 11.99 -7.61
N GLU A 22 13.13 11.71 -7.48
CA GLU A 22 12.08 12.49 -8.13
C GLU A 22 12.01 13.92 -7.57
N SER A 23 11.79 14.89 -8.45
CA SER A 23 11.58 16.28 -8.07
C SER A 23 10.28 16.46 -7.28
N LYS A 24 10.29 17.37 -6.30
CA LYS A 24 9.09 17.72 -5.49
C LYS A 24 7.91 18.23 -6.32
N PHE A 25 8.17 18.72 -7.53
CA PHE A 25 7.17 19.30 -8.45
C PHE A 25 6.40 18.24 -9.26
N GLU A 26 6.71 16.96 -9.12
CA GLU A 26 6.16 15.92 -9.99
C GLU A 26 4.90 15.23 -9.43
N LEU A 27 4.49 15.53 -8.20
CA LEU A 27 3.35 14.90 -7.53
C LEU A 27 2.08 15.74 -7.71
N SER A 28 1.00 15.14 -8.23
CA SER A 28 -0.29 15.82 -8.41
C SER A 28 -1.31 15.44 -7.34
N ASP A 29 -2.18 16.39 -6.99
CA ASP A 29 -3.29 16.16 -6.05
C ASP A 29 -4.25 15.08 -6.57
N ASN A 30 -4.51 15.03 -7.88
CA ASN A 30 -5.38 14.02 -8.49
C ASN A 30 -4.82 12.60 -8.32
N MET A 31 -3.50 12.41 -8.51
CA MET A 31 -2.86 11.11 -8.26
C MET A 31 -2.91 10.74 -6.77
N ALA A 32 -2.78 11.71 -5.87
CA ALA A 32 -2.90 11.46 -4.44
C ALA A 32 -4.34 11.11 -4.04
N ILE A 33 -5.34 11.73 -4.67
CA ILE A 33 -6.74 11.38 -4.50
C ILE A 33 -6.98 9.94 -4.93
N GLU A 34 -6.52 9.58 -6.13
CA GLU A 34 -6.67 8.23 -6.68
C GLU A 34 -5.95 7.17 -5.83
N ALA A 35 -4.69 7.40 -5.49
CA ALA A 35 -3.92 6.48 -4.66
C ALA A 35 -4.56 6.29 -3.28
N LEU A 36 -5.09 7.35 -2.67
CA LEU A 36 -5.85 7.24 -1.43
C LEU A 36 -7.11 6.40 -1.62
N ALA A 37 -7.83 6.60 -2.72
CA ALA A 37 -9.03 5.83 -3.01
C ALA A 37 -8.71 4.33 -3.03
N TYR A 38 -7.63 3.91 -3.70
CA TYR A 38 -7.18 2.52 -3.65
C TYR A 38 -6.86 2.04 -2.23
N LEU A 39 -6.18 2.83 -1.39
CA LEU A 39 -5.93 2.45 0.00
C LEU A 39 -7.20 2.23 0.82
N LYS A 40 -8.27 2.93 0.48
CA LYS A 40 -9.52 2.94 1.25
C LYS A 40 -10.54 1.92 0.74
N THR A 41 -10.46 1.50 -0.51
CA THR A 41 -11.49 0.68 -1.16
C THR A 41 -10.99 -0.65 -1.70
N LEU A 42 -9.68 -0.77 -1.97
CA LEU A 42 -9.12 -1.96 -2.59
C LEU A 42 -9.13 -3.12 -1.61
N ARG A 43 -9.92 -4.15 -1.91
CA ARG A 43 -9.90 -5.43 -1.19
C ARG A 43 -8.72 -6.26 -1.71
N ILE A 44 -7.76 -6.53 -0.84
CA ILE A 44 -6.55 -7.27 -1.20
C ILE A 44 -6.87 -8.76 -1.30
N LYS A 45 -6.94 -9.30 -2.53
CA LYS A 45 -7.24 -10.72 -2.79
C LYS A 45 -6.21 -11.41 -3.69
N SER A 46 -5.28 -10.65 -4.23
CA SER A 46 -4.28 -11.12 -5.19
C SER A 46 -2.94 -10.38 -5.01
N THR A 47 -1.88 -10.91 -5.62
CA THR A 47 -0.57 -10.26 -5.67
C THR A 47 -0.67 -8.88 -6.33
N GLU A 48 -1.49 -8.75 -7.38
CA GLU A 48 -1.75 -7.50 -8.08
C GLU A 48 -2.45 -6.46 -7.19
N ASP A 49 -3.45 -6.87 -6.41
CA ASP A 49 -4.10 -5.97 -5.44
C ASP A 49 -3.09 -5.49 -4.38
N ALA A 50 -2.26 -6.40 -3.86
CA ALA A 50 -1.25 -6.09 -2.86
C ALA A 50 -0.20 -5.10 -3.40
N LEU A 51 0.25 -5.29 -4.65
CA LEU A 51 1.18 -4.38 -5.33
C LEU A 51 0.58 -2.99 -5.46
N LEU A 52 -0.65 -2.89 -5.98
CA LEU A 52 -1.31 -1.59 -6.16
C LEU A 52 -1.50 -0.90 -4.81
N PHE A 53 -1.95 -1.62 -3.78
CA PHE A 53 -2.11 -1.09 -2.44
C PHE A 53 -0.80 -0.52 -1.88
N MET A 54 0.29 -1.30 -1.91
CA MET A 54 1.57 -0.88 -1.33
C MET A 54 2.23 0.25 -2.13
N ALA A 55 2.12 0.24 -3.46
CA ALA A 55 2.59 1.34 -4.30
C ALA A 55 1.82 2.63 -4.03
N SER A 56 0.50 2.55 -3.86
CA SER A 56 -0.34 3.69 -3.44
C SER A 56 0.06 4.21 -2.07
N ALA A 57 0.29 3.33 -1.09
CA ALA A 57 0.75 3.73 0.25
C ALA A 57 2.10 4.44 0.21
N ASN A 58 3.04 3.95 -0.60
CA ASN A 58 4.35 4.58 -0.79
C ASN A 58 4.23 5.98 -1.41
N PHE A 59 3.37 6.13 -2.42
CA PHE A 59 3.07 7.42 -3.04
C PHE A 59 2.47 8.43 -2.06
N ILE A 60 1.42 8.02 -1.33
CA ILE A 60 0.78 8.86 -0.31
C ILE A 60 1.77 9.28 0.77
N ASN A 61 2.64 8.38 1.21
CA ASN A 61 3.68 8.68 2.18
C ASN A 61 4.62 9.81 1.70
N LYS A 62 5.07 9.77 0.44
CA LYS A 62 5.93 10.83 -0.14
C LYS A 62 5.15 12.14 -0.30
N TYR A 63 3.93 12.08 -0.82
CA TYR A 63 3.05 13.25 -1.00
C TYR A 63 2.82 14.00 0.32
N ILE A 64 2.53 13.27 1.41
CA ILE A 64 2.36 13.83 2.75
C ILE A 64 3.64 14.48 3.27
N LYS A 65 4.79 13.80 3.12
CA LYS A 65 6.08 14.31 3.61
C LYS A 65 6.48 15.62 2.93
N ILE A 66 6.29 15.74 1.62
CA ILE A 66 6.61 16.97 0.87
C ILE A 66 5.67 18.11 1.25
N GLY A 67 4.37 17.83 1.38
CA GLY A 67 3.38 18.85 1.72
C GLY A 67 3.38 19.31 3.18
N GLY A 68 4.21 18.73 4.06
CA GLY A 68 4.19 19.01 5.50
C GLY A 68 2.87 18.62 6.20
N LYS A 69 2.04 17.78 5.56
CA LYS A 69 0.65 17.51 5.96
C LYS A 69 0.56 16.42 7.04
N LYS A 70 1.16 16.64 8.22
CA LYS A 70 1.25 15.64 9.33
C LYS A 70 -0.09 15.02 9.77
N LYS A 71 -1.24 15.66 9.52
CA LYS A 71 -2.56 15.11 9.88
C LYS A 71 -2.98 13.89 9.03
N LEU A 72 -2.29 13.63 7.91
CA LEU A 72 -2.63 12.57 6.97
C LEU A 72 -1.97 11.21 7.30
N TYR A 73 -1.13 11.12 8.34
CA TYR A 73 -0.44 9.87 8.72
C TYR A 73 -1.37 8.74 9.19
N HIS A 74 -2.68 8.96 9.29
CA HIS A 74 -3.66 7.90 9.57
C HIS A 74 -3.69 6.80 8.50
N PHE A 75 -3.18 7.04 7.28
CA PHE A 75 -3.04 5.98 6.27
C PHE A 75 -2.15 4.82 6.73
N LYS A 76 -1.26 5.04 7.70
CA LYS A 76 -0.43 3.98 8.28
C LYS A 76 -1.28 2.92 8.98
N GLU A 77 -2.42 3.28 9.56
CA GLU A 77 -3.35 2.27 10.11
C GLU A 77 -3.83 1.32 9.01
N ASP A 78 -4.11 1.85 7.81
CA ASP A 78 -4.52 1.03 6.67
C ASP A 78 -3.36 0.14 6.17
N VAL A 79 -2.12 0.64 6.18
CA VAL A 79 -0.93 -0.14 5.80
C VAL A 79 -0.69 -1.31 6.75
N PHE A 80 -0.76 -1.07 8.06
CA PHE A 80 -0.55 -2.13 9.06
C PHE A 80 -1.69 -3.13 9.08
N PHE A 81 -2.93 -2.67 8.88
CA PHE A 81 -4.07 -3.56 8.70
C PHE A 81 -3.96 -4.39 7.42
N ALA A 82 -3.50 -3.80 6.32
CA ALA A 82 -3.23 -4.55 5.09
C ALA A 82 -2.14 -5.60 5.32
N ALA A 83 -1.08 -5.29 6.06
CA ALA A 83 -0.06 -6.27 6.41
C ALA A 83 -0.63 -7.46 7.21
N ASP A 84 -1.62 -7.22 8.07
CA ASP A 84 -2.36 -8.26 8.79
C ASP A 84 -3.19 -9.14 7.82
N ILE A 85 -3.92 -8.54 6.89
CA ILE A 85 -4.62 -9.31 5.83
C ILE A 85 -3.63 -10.11 4.97
N LEU A 86 -2.48 -9.53 4.64
CA LEU A 86 -1.42 -10.19 3.87
C LEU A 86 -0.77 -11.34 4.65
N ALA A 87 -0.79 -11.29 5.98
CA ALA A 87 -0.33 -12.33 6.86
C ALA A 87 -1.32 -13.50 6.96
N GLU A 88 -2.60 -13.17 7.15
CA GLU A 88 -3.68 -14.14 7.32
C GLU A 88 -4.09 -14.78 5.98
N GLY A 89 -4.09 -13.99 4.92
CA GLY A 89 -4.37 -14.43 3.55
C GLY A 89 -3.10 -14.96 2.92
N LYS A 90 -3.07 -16.25 2.55
CA LYS A 90 -1.96 -16.87 1.80
C LYS A 90 -1.85 -16.32 0.38
N ILE A 91 -1.60 -15.02 0.21
CA ILE A 91 -1.41 -14.40 -1.10
C ILE A 91 -0.04 -14.83 -1.62
N PRO A 92 0.04 -15.51 -2.77
CA PRO A 92 1.30 -15.99 -3.29
C PRO A 92 2.31 -14.86 -3.46
N LYS A 93 3.57 -15.14 -3.10
CA LYS A 93 4.72 -14.24 -3.26
C LYS A 93 4.65 -12.94 -2.46
N VAL A 94 3.78 -12.87 -1.45
CA VAL A 94 3.81 -11.80 -0.47
C VAL A 94 4.44 -12.34 0.80
N THR A 95 5.47 -11.66 1.28
CA THR A 95 6.10 -11.92 2.57
C THR A 95 6.21 -10.59 3.30
N TYR A 96 6.20 -10.62 4.62
CA TYR A 96 6.29 -9.39 5.42
C TYR A 96 7.05 -9.68 6.71
N GLY A 97 7.53 -8.61 7.34
CA GLY A 97 8.24 -8.71 8.59
C GLY A 97 8.66 -7.36 9.11
N PHE A 98 9.18 -7.36 10.33
CA PHE A 98 9.73 -6.16 10.95
C PHE A 98 11.25 -6.23 10.96
N HIS A 99 11.86 -5.14 10.53
CA HIS A 99 13.30 -4.94 10.63
C HIS A 99 13.60 -3.71 11.49
N HIS A 100 14.82 -3.64 12.00
CA HIS A 100 15.32 -2.47 12.72
C HIS A 100 16.31 -1.73 11.84
N ASP A 101 15.94 -0.53 11.40
CA ASP A 101 16.83 0.40 10.70
C ASP A 101 17.44 1.36 11.72
N LYS A 102 18.78 1.44 11.77
CA LYS A 102 19.52 2.25 12.76
C LYS A 102 19.16 3.74 12.72
N SER A 103 18.69 4.25 11.58
CA SER A 103 18.38 5.67 11.36
C SER A 103 16.94 6.04 11.74
N VAL A 104 16.00 5.10 11.65
CA VAL A 104 14.56 5.39 11.77
C VAL A 104 13.82 4.46 12.75
N GLY A 105 14.51 3.49 13.33
CA GLY A 105 13.96 2.52 14.27
C GLY A 105 13.29 1.34 13.58
N ARG A 106 12.20 0.84 14.17
CA ARG A 106 11.46 -0.32 13.63
C ARG A 106 10.73 0.07 12.33
N VAL A 107 10.88 -0.77 11.32
CA VAL A 107 10.21 -0.63 10.02
C VAL A 107 9.42 -1.89 9.72
N LEU A 108 8.18 -1.72 9.27
CA LEU A 108 7.42 -2.76 8.60
C LEU A 108 7.95 -2.88 7.18
N VAL A 109 8.23 -4.09 6.76
CA VAL A 109 8.67 -4.45 5.41
C VAL A 109 7.64 -5.38 4.81
N VAL A 110 7.17 -5.03 3.62
CA VAL A 110 6.30 -5.87 2.80
C VAL A 110 7.01 -6.14 1.49
N GLN A 111 7.30 -7.41 1.22
CA GLN A 111 7.94 -7.87 0.01
C GLN A 111 6.91 -8.58 -0.88
N ILE A 112 6.84 -8.15 -2.14
CA ILE A 112 5.97 -8.74 -3.15
C ILE A 112 6.83 -9.11 -4.37
N GLY A 113 7.08 -10.40 -4.56
CA GLY A 113 8.15 -10.86 -5.45
C GLY A 113 9.50 -10.32 -4.96
N GLU A 114 10.19 -9.57 -5.82
CA GLU A 114 11.48 -8.92 -5.52
C GLU A 114 11.34 -7.45 -5.05
N ILE A 115 10.13 -6.88 -5.13
CA ILE A 115 9.85 -5.49 -4.76
C ILE A 115 9.63 -5.40 -3.24
N GLN A 116 10.34 -4.48 -2.58
CA GLN A 116 10.19 -4.22 -1.15
C GLN A 116 9.64 -2.83 -0.87
N PHE A 117 8.52 -2.77 -0.16
CA PHE A 117 7.99 -1.55 0.42
C PHE A 117 8.30 -1.52 1.90
N SER A 118 8.58 -0.33 2.42
CA SER A 118 8.88 -0.14 3.83
C SER A 118 8.21 1.08 4.41
N PHE A 119 7.71 0.91 5.64
CA PHE A 119 6.97 1.92 6.35
C PHE A 119 7.45 1.96 7.80
N HIS A 120 7.79 3.16 8.28
CA HIS A 120 8.20 3.31 9.68
C HIS A 120 7.05 2.95 10.60
N ASP A 121 7.35 2.07 11.57
CA ASP A 121 6.43 1.71 12.63
C ASP A 121 6.32 2.87 13.62
N ASP A 122 5.08 3.32 13.82
CA ASP A 122 4.77 4.30 14.83
C ASP A 122 4.25 3.53 16.03
N ARG A 123 4.93 3.64 17.18
CA ARG A 123 4.71 2.89 18.44
C ARG A 123 3.27 2.99 19.01
N LYS A 124 2.37 3.70 18.32
CA LYS A 124 0.93 3.74 18.60
C LYS A 124 0.17 2.56 17.98
N LEU A 125 0.85 1.71 17.21
CA LEU A 125 0.28 0.57 16.50
C LEU A 125 0.60 -0.77 17.18
N ASP A 126 0.90 -0.73 18.48
CA ASP A 126 1.34 -1.87 19.30
C ASP A 126 0.40 -3.10 19.24
N LYS A 127 -0.87 -2.90 18.89
CA LYS A 127 -1.84 -3.98 18.65
C LYS A 127 -1.46 -4.94 17.50
N TYR A 128 -0.57 -4.52 16.59
CA TYR A 128 -0.07 -5.33 15.48
C TYR A 128 1.32 -5.93 15.77
N GLN A 129 1.83 -5.87 17.01
CA GLN A 129 3.15 -6.39 17.37
C GLN A 129 3.27 -7.91 17.22
N ASN A 130 2.15 -8.64 17.29
CA ASN A 130 2.11 -10.11 17.20
C ASN A 130 2.18 -10.64 15.76
N LEU A 131 2.30 -9.74 14.78
CA LEU A 131 2.63 -10.11 13.40
C LEU A 131 4.02 -10.76 13.39
N SER A 132 4.05 -12.09 13.43
CA SER A 132 5.28 -12.87 13.32
C SER A 132 5.91 -12.58 11.95
N ALA A 133 7.13 -12.05 11.94
CA ALA A 133 7.87 -11.85 10.70
C ALA A 133 8.06 -13.19 9.99
N ASP A 134 7.88 -13.20 8.67
CA ASP A 134 8.31 -14.35 7.88
C ASP A 134 9.83 -14.49 8.01
N GLN A 135 10.28 -15.65 8.49
CA GLN A 135 11.71 -15.94 8.71
C GLN A 135 12.53 -15.87 7.41
N ASN A 136 11.87 -15.91 6.24
CA ASN A 136 12.52 -15.86 4.94
C ASN A 136 12.66 -14.44 4.36
N LEU A 137 12.21 -13.41 5.07
CA LEU A 137 12.32 -12.03 4.58
C LEU A 137 13.78 -11.54 4.66
N THR A 138 14.36 -11.23 3.49
CA THR A 138 15.69 -10.61 3.40
C THR A 138 15.57 -9.12 3.12
N TRP A 139 15.84 -8.27 4.11
CA TRP A 139 15.80 -6.82 3.94
C TRP A 139 16.89 -6.32 2.98
N ARG A 140 16.49 -5.68 1.87
CA ARG A 140 17.40 -5.20 0.82
C ARG A 140 17.82 -3.73 0.97
N GLU A 141 17.31 -3.04 2.00
CA GLU A 141 17.59 -1.62 2.27
C GLU A 141 17.23 -0.63 1.14
N VAL A 142 16.51 -1.10 0.10
CA VAL A 142 16.06 -0.25 -1.01
C VAL A 142 14.90 0.64 -0.57
N ARG A 143 15.12 1.96 -0.61
CA ARG A 143 14.09 2.95 -0.29
C ARG A 143 13.36 3.35 -1.57
N LEU A 144 12.12 2.89 -1.73
CA LEU A 144 11.27 3.25 -2.89
C LEU A 144 10.54 4.59 -2.73
N GLN A 145 10.55 5.19 -1.54
CA GLN A 145 9.86 6.46 -1.29
C GLN A 145 10.36 7.62 -2.20
N PRO A 146 11.67 7.78 -2.48
CA PRO A 146 12.16 8.84 -3.36
C PRO A 146 11.69 8.71 -4.81
N HIS A 147 11.24 7.53 -5.23
CA HIS A 147 10.78 7.22 -6.59
C HIS A 147 9.30 6.82 -6.61
N SER A 148 8.53 7.32 -5.64
CA SER A 148 7.19 6.83 -5.37
C SER A 148 6.21 7.07 -6.51
N LYS A 149 6.39 8.11 -7.32
CA LYS A 149 5.53 8.40 -8.46
C LYS A 149 5.73 7.37 -9.56
N PHE A 150 6.97 7.14 -9.97
CA PHE A 150 7.32 6.14 -10.98
C PHE A 150 6.85 4.76 -10.54
N VAL A 151 7.15 4.38 -9.28
CA VAL A 151 6.72 3.10 -8.73
C VAL A 151 5.21 2.96 -8.77
N TYR A 152 4.46 4.00 -8.41
CA TYR A 152 3.00 3.99 -8.49
C TYR A 152 2.49 3.87 -9.93
N GLU A 153 2.98 4.67 -10.86
CA GLU A 153 2.52 4.69 -12.25
C GLU A 153 2.81 3.36 -12.96
N GLU A 154 4.02 2.83 -12.86
CA GLU A 154 4.38 1.56 -13.50
C GLU A 154 3.65 0.38 -12.86
N THR A 155 3.49 0.38 -11.54
CA THR A 155 2.69 -0.64 -10.85
C THR A 155 1.23 -0.58 -11.29
N LYS A 156 0.65 0.62 -11.35
CA LYS A 156 -0.73 0.80 -11.80
C LYS A 156 -0.92 0.29 -13.23
N LYS A 157 -0.06 0.69 -14.17
CA LYS A 157 -0.10 0.21 -15.57
C LYS A 157 -0.04 -1.32 -15.62
N TYR A 158 0.89 -1.92 -14.88
CA TYR A 158 1.05 -3.37 -14.79
C TYR A 158 -0.22 -4.05 -14.24
N VAL A 159 -0.75 -3.56 -13.11
CA VAL A 159 -1.92 -4.14 -12.46
C VAL A 159 -3.17 -3.99 -13.33
N TRP A 160 -3.41 -2.81 -13.88
CA TRP A 160 -4.56 -2.53 -14.75
C TRP A 160 -4.57 -3.38 -16.01
N SER A 161 -3.40 -3.71 -16.57
CA SER A 161 -3.32 -4.61 -17.73
C SER A 161 -3.80 -6.05 -17.43
N ARG A 162 -3.89 -6.44 -16.15
CA ARG A 162 -4.32 -7.78 -15.71
C ARG A 162 -5.72 -7.83 -15.14
N TYR A 163 -6.24 -6.70 -14.68
CA TYR A 163 -7.63 -6.63 -14.30
C TYR A 163 -8.50 -6.84 -15.54
N ASN A 164 -9.49 -7.72 -15.41
CA ASN A 164 -10.58 -7.75 -16.37
C ASN A 164 -11.43 -6.48 -16.21
N GLU A 165 -12.27 -6.18 -17.20
CA GLU A 165 -13.10 -4.97 -17.19
C GLU A 165 -13.97 -4.87 -15.93
N LYS A 166 -14.59 -5.99 -15.52
CA LYS A 166 -15.38 -6.05 -14.28
C LYS A 166 -14.61 -5.60 -13.04
N LYS A 167 -13.35 -6.02 -12.89
CA LYS A 167 -12.49 -5.65 -11.75
C LYS A 167 -12.05 -4.18 -11.85
N LYS A 168 -11.80 -3.68 -13.06
CA LYS A 168 -11.52 -2.25 -13.27
C LYS A 168 -12.72 -1.40 -12.88
N GLU A 169 -13.91 -1.78 -13.32
CA GLU A 169 -15.18 -1.14 -12.94
C GLU A 169 -15.38 -1.18 -11.42
N GLU A 170 -15.24 -2.33 -10.77
CA GLU A 170 -15.37 -2.45 -9.30
C GLU A 170 -14.42 -1.48 -8.56
N VAL A 171 -13.17 -1.40 -9.00
CA VAL A 171 -12.14 -0.56 -8.38
C VAL A 171 -12.39 0.93 -8.68
N SER A 172 -12.74 1.27 -9.91
CA SER A 172 -13.05 2.64 -10.33
C SER A 172 -14.34 3.16 -9.68
N ASP A 173 -15.43 2.40 -9.70
CA ASP A 173 -16.70 2.75 -9.04
C ASP A 173 -16.50 3.00 -7.54
N ALA A 174 -15.72 2.14 -6.88
CA ALA A 174 -15.43 2.31 -5.47
C ALA A 174 -14.60 3.58 -5.22
N ALA A 175 -13.65 3.88 -6.10
CA ALA A 175 -12.87 5.10 -6.03
C ALA A 175 -13.73 6.36 -6.30
N GLU A 176 -14.56 6.34 -7.33
CA GLU A 176 -15.46 7.43 -7.68
C GLU A 176 -16.46 7.72 -6.57
N LYS A 177 -17.11 6.71 -5.99
CA LYS A 177 -18.00 6.88 -4.83
C LYS A 177 -17.31 7.56 -3.64
N LEU A 178 -16.00 7.35 -3.48
CA LEU A 178 -15.21 8.01 -2.45
C LEU A 178 -14.89 9.47 -2.83
N ILE A 179 -14.58 9.73 -4.10
CA ILE A 179 -14.17 11.04 -4.65
C ILE A 179 -15.34 12.01 -4.80
N ASP A 180 -16.47 11.54 -5.32
CA ASP A 180 -17.67 12.35 -5.63
C ASP A 180 -18.23 13.01 -4.38
N SER A 181 -17.92 12.42 -3.24
CA SER A 181 -18.13 13.03 -1.95
C SER A 181 -16.95 13.96 -1.58
N GLN A 182 -16.63 15.00 -2.37
CA GLN A 182 -15.48 15.90 -2.14
C GLN A 182 -15.39 16.48 -0.71
N LYS A 183 -16.55 16.67 -0.05
CA LYS A 183 -16.66 17.02 1.37
C LYS A 183 -16.11 15.92 2.29
N THR A 184 -16.35 14.66 1.94
CA THR A 184 -15.85 13.43 2.55
C THR A 184 -14.40 13.13 2.15
N PHE A 185 -13.87 13.50 0.98
CA PHE A 185 -12.44 13.30 0.69
C PHE A 185 -11.55 14.04 1.68
N ARG A 186 -11.82 15.34 1.91
CA ARG A 186 -11.18 16.09 3.00
C ARG A 186 -11.51 15.45 4.35
N LYS A 187 -12.76 15.05 4.61
CA LYS A 187 -13.15 14.42 5.88
C LYS A 187 -12.45 13.07 6.15
N ILE A 188 -12.24 12.20 5.16
CA ILE A 188 -11.57 10.88 5.22
C ILE A 188 -10.06 11.07 5.36
N MET A 189 -9.50 12.07 4.69
CA MET A 189 -8.13 12.50 4.88
C MET A 189 -7.89 13.04 6.30
N PHE A 190 -8.92 13.60 6.96
CA PHE A 190 -8.82 14.29 8.25
C PHE A 190 -9.62 13.64 9.41
N SER A 191 -10.26 12.48 9.23
CA SER A 191 -11.04 11.79 10.28
C SER A 191 -10.37 10.48 10.68
N ARG A 192 -10.49 10.14 11.97
CA ARG A 192 -10.07 8.83 12.49
C ARG A 192 -10.81 7.71 11.73
N SER A 193 -10.05 6.73 11.28
CA SER A 193 -10.37 5.69 10.30
C SER A 193 -11.78 5.09 10.42
N GLU A 194 -12.71 5.54 9.58
CA GLU A 194 -13.95 4.80 9.26
C GLU A 194 -13.65 3.47 8.55
N VAL A 195 -12.49 3.37 7.89
CA VAL A 195 -12.00 2.14 7.24
C VAL A 195 -11.64 1.04 8.24
N SER A 196 -11.04 1.38 9.38
CA SER A 196 -10.86 0.41 10.48
C SER A 196 -12.19 -0.19 10.94
N ARG A 197 -13.30 0.56 10.86
CA ARG A 197 -14.63 0.05 11.21
C ARG A 197 -15.25 -0.79 10.10
N GLN A 198 -15.09 -0.41 8.83
CA GLN A 198 -15.62 -1.18 7.70
C GLN A 198 -14.87 -2.50 7.48
N HIS A 199 -13.55 -2.51 7.69
CA HIS A 199 -12.76 -3.75 7.61
C HIS A 199 -12.93 -4.64 8.86
N ALA A 200 -13.09 -4.07 10.06
CA ALA A 200 -13.47 -4.84 11.26
C ALA A 200 -14.84 -5.54 11.09
N LYS A 201 -15.79 -4.92 10.38
CA LYS A 201 -17.07 -5.55 10.02
C LYS A 201 -16.93 -6.72 9.03
N GLN A 202 -15.87 -6.74 8.21
CA GLN A 202 -15.61 -7.84 7.27
C GLN A 202 -14.94 -9.04 7.97
N LEU A 203 -14.05 -8.78 8.94
CA LEU A 203 -13.46 -9.83 9.78
C LEU A 203 -14.51 -10.55 10.63
N THR A 204 -15.46 -9.83 11.23
CA THR A 204 -16.57 -10.46 11.96
C THR A 204 -17.46 -11.29 11.04
N ALA A 205 -17.73 -10.86 9.81
CA ALA A 205 -18.49 -11.66 8.85
C ALA A 205 -17.76 -12.97 8.45
N HIS A 206 -16.43 -12.95 8.29
CA HIS A 206 -15.63 -14.15 8.00
C HIS A 206 -15.48 -15.13 9.17
N GLN A 207 -15.68 -14.67 10.42
CA GLN A 207 -15.66 -15.54 11.60
C GLN A 207 -17.01 -16.22 11.85
N VAL A 208 -18.13 -15.61 11.45
CA VAL A 208 -19.49 -16.19 11.59
C VAL A 208 -19.72 -17.34 10.61
N ASP A 209 -19.16 -17.29 9.39
CA ASP A 209 -19.27 -18.36 8.39
C ASP A 209 -18.39 -19.61 8.69
N LYS A 210 -17.62 -19.58 9.78
CA LYS A 210 -16.73 -20.69 10.20
C LYS A 210 -17.12 -21.33 11.54
N GLY A 211 -18.25 -20.92 12.13
CA GLY A 211 -18.85 -21.57 13.30
C GLY A 211 -20.05 -22.41 12.91
#